data_AF-A0A6G0VS69-F1
#
_entry.id   AF-A0A6G0VS69-F1
#
_cell.length_a   1.000
_cell.length_b   1.000
_cell.length_c   1.000
_cell.angle_alpha   90.00
_cell.angle_beta   90.00
_cell.angle_gamma   90.00
#
_symmetry.space_group_name_H-M   'P 1'
#
loop_
_entity.id
_entity.type
_entity.pdbx_description
1 polymer ?
#
loop_
_entity_poly.entity_id
_entity_poly.type
_entity_poly.pdbx_seq_one_letter_code
_entity_poly.pdbx_strand_id
1 'polypeptide(L)'
;EEAKEKLIKINGEMGETIKIKIQSVLLKNKGYQTVLKISEILNGKEDTDGLPEDWSLNDLTCMKNCPITSVDVERSFSTYKNLLTSNRQSFKFENIKKSLIVQCNFQEPENSGKNFSEENSN
;
A
#
# COMPACT_ATOMS: atom_id res chain seq x y z
N GLU A 1 -1.08 -15.51 1.05
CA GLU A 1 -1.43 -16.84 1.58
C GLU A 1 -0.49 -17.98 1.18
N GLU A 2 -0.15 -18.19 -0.10
CA GLU A 2 0.66 -19.35 -0.53
C GLU A 2 1.99 -19.55 0.24
N ALA A 3 2.77 -18.48 0.46
CA ALA A 3 4.03 -18.56 1.20
C ALA A 3 3.83 -18.98 2.66
N LYS A 4 2.79 -18.47 3.31
CA LYS A 4 2.42 -18.81 4.69
C LYS A 4 2.01 -20.27 4.80
N GLU A 5 1.22 -20.78 3.85
CA GLU A 5 0.82 -22.19 3.82
C GLU A 5 2.02 -23.14 3.66
N LYS A 6 2.98 -22.78 2.81
CA LYS A 6 4.22 -23.56 2.63
C LYS A 6 5.03 -23.63 3.93
N LEU A 7 5.14 -22.51 4.65
CA LEU A 7 5.88 -22.43 5.90
C LEU A 7 5.20 -23.22 7.04
N ILE A 8 3.86 -23.26 7.07
CA ILE A 8 3.11 -24.02 8.08
C ILE A 8 3.16 -25.54 7.86
N LYS A 9 3.46 -25.99 6.64
CA LYS A 9 3.61 -27.42 6.30
C LYS A 9 4.96 -28.02 6.70
N ILE A 10 5.92 -27.20 7.13
CA ILE A 10 7.24 -27.68 7.57
C ILE A 10 7.09 -28.44 8.89
N ASN A 11 7.69 -29.63 8.97
CA ASN A 11 7.64 -30.51 10.13
C ASN A 11 8.97 -30.48 10.92
N GLY A 12 8.94 -31.05 12.12
CA GLY A 12 10.09 -31.08 13.03
C GLY A 12 10.20 -29.85 13.93
N GLU A 13 11.15 -29.89 14.86
CA GLU A 13 11.36 -28.85 15.88
C GLU A 13 11.56 -27.44 15.27
N MET A 14 12.36 -27.36 14.21
CA MET A 14 12.58 -26.11 13.49
C MET A 14 11.29 -25.62 12.80
N GLY A 15 10.49 -26.53 12.24
CA GLY A 15 9.20 -26.22 11.65
C GLY A 15 8.23 -25.61 12.65
N GLU A 16 8.18 -26.16 13.86
CA GLU A 16 7.35 -25.63 14.95
C GLU A 16 7.79 -24.21 15.36
N THR A 17 9.10 -24.01 15.49
CA THR A 17 9.67 -22.69 15.79
C THR A 17 9.27 -21.64 14.72
N ILE A 18 9.33 -22.02 13.44
CA ILE A 18 8.92 -21.16 12.33
C ILE A 18 7.42 -20.85 12.38
N LYS A 19 6.57 -21.85 12.63
CA LYS A 19 5.10 -21.67 12.76
C LYS A 19 4.76 -20.67 13.84
N ILE A 20 5.31 -20.88 15.05
CA ILE A 20 5.10 -19.98 16.19
C ILE A 20 5.54 -18.57 15.85
N LYS A 21 6.71 -18.41 15.21
CA LYS A 21 7.22 -17.08 14.85
C LYS A 21 6.32 -16.37 13.85
N ILE A 22 5.87 -17.04 12.78
CA ILE A 22 4.99 -16.47 11.76
C ILE A 22 3.66 -16.05 12.40
N GLN A 23 3.02 -16.95 13.15
CA GLN A 23 1.76 -16.63 13.83
C GLN A 23 1.94 -15.43 14.78
N SER A 24 3.01 -15.41 15.57
CA SER A 24 3.31 -14.30 16.49
C SER A 24 3.47 -12.97 15.76
N VAL A 25 4.21 -12.94 14.64
CA VAL A 25 4.43 -11.73 13.85
C VAL A 25 3.13 -11.23 13.23
N LEU A 26 2.32 -12.12 12.64
CA LEU A 26 1.06 -11.74 12.00
C LEU A 26 0.01 -11.28 13.00
N LEU A 27 -0.09 -11.92 14.16
CA LEU A 27 -1.03 -11.52 15.23
C LEU A 27 -0.65 -10.18 15.85
N LYS A 28 0.65 -9.89 16.01
CA LYS A 28 1.13 -8.60 16.54
C LYS A 28 0.95 -7.45 15.55
N ASN A 29 0.89 -7.73 14.24
CA ASN A 29 0.69 -6.71 13.23
C ASN A 29 -0.80 -6.37 13.08
N LYS A 30 -1.27 -5.39 13.88
CA LYS A 30 -2.65 -4.90 13.82
C LYS A 30 -3.06 -4.40 12.43
N GLY A 31 -2.16 -3.72 11.72
CA GLY A 31 -2.43 -3.21 10.37
C GLY A 31 -2.72 -4.32 9.37
N TYR A 32 -1.97 -5.42 9.43
CA TYR A 32 -2.25 -6.61 8.62
C TYR A 32 -3.64 -7.18 8.90
N GLN A 33 -4.06 -7.27 10.17
CA GLN A 33 -5.40 -7.73 10.54
C GLN A 33 -6.50 -6.80 9.99
N THR A 34 -6.30 -5.49 10.08
CA THR A 34 -7.23 -4.50 9.51
C THR A 34 -7.35 -4.66 8.00
N VAL A 35 -6.24 -4.80 7.26
CA VAL A 35 -6.25 -5.00 5.81
C VAL A 35 -6.94 -6.30 5.40
N LEU A 36 -6.73 -7.39 6.15
CA LEU A 36 -7.46 -8.64 5.93
C LEU A 36 -8.97 -8.45 6.08
N LYS A 37 -9.40 -7.78 7.16
CA LYS A 37 -10.82 -7.51 7.40
C LYS A 37 -11.46 -6.66 6.32
N ILE A 38 -10.77 -5.61 5.88
CA ILE A 38 -11.21 -4.78 4.74
C ILE A 38 -11.39 -5.65 3.48
N SER A 39 -10.43 -6.53 3.20
CA SER A 39 -10.51 -7.47 2.07
C SER A 39 -11.74 -8.39 2.16
N GLU A 40 -12.05 -8.91 3.35
CA GLU A 40 -13.24 -9.73 3.56
C GLU A 40 -14.55 -8.98 3.31
N ILE A 41 -14.64 -7.73 3.77
CA ILE A 41 -15.80 -6.86 3.54
C ILE A 41 -15.95 -6.54 2.04
N LEU A 42 -14.86 -6.23 1.36
CA LEU A 42 -14.85 -6.00 -0.08
C LEU A 42 -15.26 -7.23 -0.89
N ASN A 43 -15.10 -8.43 -0.32
CA ASN A 43 -15.57 -9.69 -0.90
C ASN A 43 -17.00 -10.08 -0.45
N GLY A 44 -17.71 -9.19 0.24
CA GLY A 44 -19.13 -9.36 0.59
C GLY A 44 -19.42 -9.91 1.98
N LYS A 45 -18.44 -9.96 2.90
CA LYS A 45 -18.73 -10.28 4.31
C LYS A 45 -19.30 -9.04 5.03
N GLU A 46 -20.42 -9.21 5.72
CA GLU A 46 -21.07 -8.15 6.53
C GLU A 46 -20.56 -8.16 7.99
N ASP A 47 -19.25 -8.06 8.18
CA ASP A 47 -18.64 -7.95 9.52
C ASP A 47 -17.65 -6.78 9.57
N THR A 48 -18.08 -5.69 10.21
CA THR A 48 -17.29 -4.46 10.38
C THR A 48 -16.60 -4.34 11.74
N ASP A 49 -16.76 -5.32 12.64
CA ASP A 49 -16.23 -5.26 14.01
C ASP A 49 -14.69 -5.14 14.06
N GLY A 50 -14.13 -4.15 14.73
CA GLY A 50 -12.66 -3.99 14.79
C GLY A 50 -12.04 -3.28 13.58
N LEU A 51 -12.86 -2.71 12.69
CA LEU A 51 -12.46 -1.54 11.91
C LEU A 51 -12.47 -0.28 12.80
N PRO A 52 -11.71 0.77 12.43
CA PRO A 52 -11.84 2.07 13.07
C PRO A 52 -13.28 2.60 12.92
N GLU A 53 -13.84 3.12 14.01
CA GLU A 53 -15.23 3.61 14.07
C GLU A 53 -15.51 4.76 13.09
N ASP A 54 -14.44 5.50 12.72
CA ASP A 54 -14.51 6.65 11.83
C ASP A 54 -14.59 6.30 10.33
N TRP A 55 -14.51 5.03 9.96
CA TRP A 55 -14.44 4.63 8.54
C TRP A 55 -15.83 4.35 7.99
N SER A 56 -16.23 5.12 6.96
CA SER A 56 -17.46 4.83 6.23
C SER A 56 -17.28 3.65 5.28
N LEU A 57 -18.40 3.03 4.88
CA LEU A 57 -18.38 1.98 3.85
C LEU A 57 -17.76 2.48 2.53
N ASN A 58 -17.92 3.79 2.22
CA ASN A 58 -17.34 4.40 1.04
C ASN A 58 -15.82 4.51 1.13
N ASP A 59 -15.28 4.79 2.32
CA ASP A 59 -13.83 4.81 2.56
C ASP A 59 -13.22 3.42 2.37
N LEU A 60 -13.94 2.38 2.80
CA LEU A 60 -13.54 0.98 2.58
C LEU A 60 -13.44 0.62 1.09
N THR A 61 -14.34 1.12 0.24
CA THR A 61 -14.27 0.85 -1.21
C THR A 61 -12.99 1.40 -1.85
N CYS A 62 -12.45 2.49 -1.30
CA CYS A 62 -11.21 3.10 -1.79
C CYS A 62 -9.98 2.23 -1.48
N MET A 63 -10.07 1.34 -0.48
CA MET A 63 -8.98 0.44 -0.10
C MET A 63 -8.75 -0.71 -1.09
N LYS A 64 -9.65 -0.92 -2.06
CA LYS A 64 -9.45 -1.91 -3.14
C LYS A 64 -8.12 -1.74 -3.88
N ASN A 65 -7.66 -0.49 -4.00
CA ASN A 65 -6.42 -0.14 -4.69
C ASN A 65 -5.29 0.27 -3.71
N CYS A 66 -5.42 -0.06 -2.43
CA CYS A 66 -4.44 0.32 -1.42
C CYS A 66 -3.12 -0.43 -1.61
N PRO A 67 -1.96 0.25 -1.58
CA PRO A 67 -0.66 -0.41 -1.62
C PRO A 67 -0.46 -1.28 -0.36
N ILE A 68 -0.18 -2.57 -0.57
CA ILE A 68 -0.05 -3.56 0.52
C ILE A 68 1.39 -3.59 1.05
N THR A 69 2.38 -3.26 0.23
CA THR A 69 3.80 -3.31 0.63
C THR A 69 4.33 -1.92 0.96
N SER A 70 5.26 -1.83 1.91
CA SER A 70 5.95 -0.57 2.23
C SER A 70 6.67 0.01 1.01
N VAL A 71 7.19 -0.85 0.13
CA VAL A 71 7.86 -0.44 -1.11
C VAL A 71 6.88 0.27 -2.04
N ASP A 72 5.65 -0.22 -2.17
CA ASP A 72 4.64 0.43 -3.01
C ASP A 72 4.19 1.77 -2.42
N VAL A 73 4.08 1.83 -1.09
CA VAL A 73 3.85 3.09 -0.37
C VAL A 73 4.98 4.07 -0.64
N GLU A 74 6.24 3.69 -0.41
CA GLU A 74 7.42 4.54 -0.66
C GLU A 74 7.50 5.01 -2.12
N ARG A 75 7.24 4.11 -3.06
CA ARG A 75 7.20 4.45 -4.50
C ARG A 75 6.13 5.49 -4.78
N SER A 76 4.93 5.35 -4.22
CA SER A 76 3.86 6.36 -4.38
C SER A 76 4.25 7.73 -3.84
N PHE A 77 4.88 7.80 -2.65
CA PHE A 77 5.40 9.06 -2.10
C PHE A 77 6.49 9.69 -2.98
N SER A 78 7.35 8.86 -3.59
CA SER A 78 8.35 9.32 -4.55
C SER A 78 7.69 9.91 -5.80
N THR A 79 6.71 9.21 -6.38
CA THR A 79 5.92 9.70 -7.53
C THR A 79 5.23 11.02 -7.22
N TYR A 80 4.70 11.18 -6.01
CA TYR A 80 3.99 12.38 -5.57
C TYR A 80 4.90 13.44 -4.95
N LYS A 81 6.23 13.27 -4.98
CA LYS A 81 7.18 14.17 -4.30
C LYS A 81 6.98 15.64 -4.66
N ASN A 82 6.79 15.96 -5.94
CA ASN A 82 6.57 17.34 -6.38
C ASN A 82 5.23 17.92 -5.91
N LEU A 83 4.23 17.07 -5.65
CA LEU A 83 2.93 17.47 -5.11
C LEU A 83 2.96 17.60 -3.58
N LEU A 84 3.75 16.77 -2.89
CA LEU A 84 3.79 16.66 -1.44
C LEU A 84 4.83 17.57 -0.78
N THR A 85 5.88 17.96 -1.50
CA THR A 85 6.92 18.87 -1.00
C THR A 85 6.37 20.27 -0.73
N SER A 86 6.99 20.96 0.23
CA SER A 86 6.61 22.30 0.69
C SER A 86 6.80 23.40 -0.34
N ASN A 87 7.55 23.15 -1.42
CA ASN A 87 7.85 24.12 -2.48
C ASN A 87 6.71 24.27 -3.50
N ARG A 88 5.47 24.30 -2.99
CA ARG A 88 4.24 24.24 -3.77
C ARG A 88 4.12 25.49 -4.63
N GLN A 89 4.11 25.31 -5.95
CA GLN A 89 3.20 26.12 -6.75
C GLN A 89 1.81 25.97 -6.11
N SER A 90 1.13 27.07 -5.77
CA SER A 90 -0.17 27.01 -5.09
C SER A 90 -1.21 26.36 -6.01
N PHE A 91 -1.29 25.03 -6.01
CA PHE A 91 -2.29 24.32 -6.77
C PHE A 91 -3.65 24.56 -6.14
N LYS A 92 -4.61 24.96 -6.98
CA LYS A 92 -6.03 24.83 -6.63
C LYS A 92 -6.32 23.35 -6.41
N PHE A 93 -7.30 23.04 -5.56
CA PHE A 93 -7.71 21.66 -5.28
C PHE A 93 -8.01 20.85 -6.56
N GLU A 94 -8.64 21.48 -7.54
CA GLU A 94 -8.89 20.87 -8.86
C GLU A 94 -7.60 20.48 -9.60
N ASN A 95 -6.53 21.28 -9.48
CA ASN A 95 -5.26 20.98 -10.11
C ASN A 95 -4.53 19.83 -9.39
N ILE A 96 -4.67 19.73 -8.07
CA ILE A 96 -4.18 18.59 -7.27
C ILE A 96 -4.84 17.31 -7.74
N LYS A 97 -6.17 17.31 -7.86
CA LYS A 97 -6.95 16.15 -8.33
C LYS A 97 -6.49 15.69 -9.72
N LYS A 98 -6.33 16.63 -10.66
CA LYS A 98 -5.83 16.34 -12.01
C LYS A 98 -4.42 15.75 -12.00
N SER A 99 -3.51 16.35 -11.22
CA SER A 99 -2.13 15.86 -11.09
C SER A 99 -2.09 14.43 -10.54
N LEU A 100 -2.91 14.13 -9.53
CA LEU A 100 -3.01 12.80 -8.93
C LEU A 100 -3.51 11.77 -9.96
N ILE A 101 -4.57 12.09 -10.71
CA ILE A 101 -5.11 11.20 -11.75
C ILE A 101 -4.05 10.87 -12.81
N VAL A 102 -3.31 11.87 -13.29
CA VAL A 102 -2.25 11.66 -14.29
C VAL A 102 -1.16 10.75 -13.73
N GLN A 103 -0.69 11.02 -12.50
CA GLN A 103 0.37 10.24 -11.87
C GLN A 103 -0.06 8.80 -11.53
N CYS A 104 -1.31 8.58 -11.11
CA CYS A 104 -1.84 7.24 -10.83
C CYS A 104 -1.98 6.37 -12.08
N ASN A 105 -2.27 6.96 -13.24
CA ASN A 105 -2.45 6.23 -14.51
C ASN A 105 -1.19 6.23 -15.37
N PHE A 106 -0.11 6.84 -14.90
CA PHE A 106 1.14 6.89 -15.63
C PHE A 106 1.79 5.51 -15.64
N GLN A 107 1.81 4.87 -16.80
CA GLN A 107 2.65 3.71 -17.05
C GLN A 107 4.00 4.24 -17.49
N GLU A 108 5.05 4.04 -16.68
CA GLU A 108 6.40 4.35 -17.12
C GLU A 108 6.65 3.60 -18.44
N PRO A 109 7.02 4.29 -19.53
CA PRO A 109 7.48 3.59 -20.72
C PRO A 109 8.72 2.79 -20.30
N GLU A 110 8.77 1.50 -20.65
CA GLU A 110 9.77 0.51 -20.19
C GLU A 110 11.25 0.85 -20.52
N ASN A 111 11.57 2.06 -20.96
CA ASN A 111 12.91 2.49 -21.38
C ASN A 111 13.24 3.97 -21.02
N SER A 112 13.03 4.42 -19.78
CA SER A 112 13.44 5.79 -19.38
C SER A 112 14.42 5.87 -18.21
N GLY A 113 15.24 4.83 -18.02
CA GLY A 113 16.46 4.92 -17.22
C GLY A 113 17.58 5.69 -17.93
N LYS A 114 17.37 6.96 -18.31
CA LYS A 114 18.45 7.88 -18.70
C LYS A 114 18.13 9.33 -18.28
N ASN A 115 18.82 9.72 -17.20
CA ASN A 115 19.39 11.05 -16.90
C ASN A 115 18.46 12.28 -17.05
N PHE A 116 17.73 12.61 -15.98
CA PHE A 116 17.34 13.99 -15.68
C PHE A 116 18.32 14.57 -14.65
N SER A 117 19.54 14.83 -15.09
CA SER A 117 20.54 15.57 -14.31
C SER A 117 21.54 16.23 -15.24
N GLU A 118 21.08 17.16 -16.07
CA GLU A 118 21.91 18.19 -16.71
C GLU A 118 21.01 19.09 -17.55
N GLU A 119 20.42 20.11 -16.92
CA GLU A 119 20.04 21.36 -17.58
C GLU A 119 19.76 22.37 -16.47
N ASN A 120 20.85 22.91 -15.92
CA ASN A 120 20.93 24.23 -15.26
C ASN A 120 22.39 24.44 -14.81
N SER A 121 23.27 24.74 -15.77
CA SER A 121 24.47 25.55 -15.54
C SER A 121 25.04 26.01 -16.89
N ASN A 122 25.17 27.34 -16.99
CA ASN A 122 25.72 28.19 -18.05
C ASN A 122 24.75 28.67 -19.13
#